data_AF-A0A2M7H7B1-F1
#
_entry.id   AF-A0A2M7H7B1-F1
#
_cell.length_a   1.000
_cell.length_b   1.000
_cell.length_c   1.000
_cell.angle_alpha   90.00
_cell.angle_beta   90.00
_cell.angle_gamma   90.00
#
_symmetry.space_group_name_H-M   'P 1'
#
loop_
_entity.id
_entity.type
_entity.pdbx_description
1 polymer ?
#
loop_
_entity_poly.entity_id
_entity_poly.type
_entity_poly.pdbx_seq_one_letter_code
_entity_poly.pdbx_strand_id
1 'polypeptide(L)'
;MKRIITSRTLKLGDNFAAIKEKIETYPKYASLKKRKLCEFNPENNELVYRTEKIYPNRSEHPQRIPVLLLFSNPHPDSVARGLFLSEPHSRSFWQRLFESDYLCLPVGGINLERWDESTLKLLGKLMLEGKYESRFLLYFHCLFPIPTRQLADLKRLFKSAPHLWAKIERSGMEELGKLTKDERIKHIVVFAGPTFQALTGASVETYKGWRNKVKHSVDDYLKDRDTGKYWTSLSAGYAKTKLGSNDVDVHLGLDTWAKNIGKGMGKRYFTWVLDMIFTRIIETT
;
A
#
# COMPACT_ATOMS: atom_id res chain seq x y z
N MET A 1 -11.19 0.23 19.69
CA MET A 1 -10.70 -0.69 18.64
C MET A 1 -10.35 0.11 17.39
N LYS A 2 -9.12 0.00 16.86
CA LYS A 2 -8.70 0.67 15.61
C LYS A 2 -9.58 0.14 14.45
N ARG A 3 -9.97 1.02 13.51
CA ARG A 3 -10.82 0.67 12.36
C ARG A 3 -10.01 0.74 11.07
N ILE A 4 -10.30 -0.15 10.11
CA ILE A 4 -9.69 -0.10 8.77
C ILE A 4 -10.16 1.15 8.04
N ILE A 5 -11.48 1.33 7.95
CA ILE A 5 -12.06 2.48 7.27
C ILE A 5 -12.15 3.67 8.24
N THR A 6 -11.59 4.80 7.81
CA THR A 6 -11.58 6.06 8.56
C THR A 6 -12.10 7.19 7.69
N SER A 7 -12.57 8.27 8.32
CA SER A 7 -13.02 9.48 7.64
C SER A 7 -11.96 10.57 7.74
N ARG A 8 -11.87 11.41 6.72
CA ARG A 8 -10.98 12.56 6.64
C ARG A 8 -11.68 13.74 6.01
N THR A 9 -11.12 14.92 6.23
CA THR A 9 -11.63 16.17 5.69
C THR A 9 -10.55 16.86 4.88
N LEU A 10 -10.92 17.37 3.70
CA LEU A 10 -10.09 18.23 2.87
C LEU A 10 -10.82 19.55 2.64
N LYS A 11 -10.24 20.65 3.16
CA LYS A 11 -10.67 22.01 2.80
C LYS A 11 -10.39 22.28 1.32
N LEU A 12 -11.44 22.55 0.55
CA LEU A 12 -11.38 22.81 -0.89
C LEU A 12 -11.28 24.30 -1.23
N GLY A 13 -11.79 25.18 -0.36
CA GLY A 13 -11.82 26.63 -0.58
C GLY A 13 -12.55 26.98 -1.87
N ASP A 14 -12.01 27.91 -2.66
CA ASP A 14 -12.61 28.40 -3.91
C ASP A 14 -12.81 27.29 -4.98
N ASN A 15 -12.13 26.15 -4.84
CA ASN A 15 -12.30 25.02 -5.75
C ASN A 15 -13.50 24.13 -5.40
N PHE A 16 -14.25 24.44 -4.35
CA PHE A 16 -15.35 23.59 -3.86
C PHE A 16 -16.35 23.26 -4.97
N ALA A 17 -16.87 24.27 -5.66
CA ALA A 17 -17.86 24.08 -6.73
C ALA A 17 -17.31 23.21 -7.87
N ALA A 18 -16.10 23.51 -8.36
CA ALA A 18 -15.49 22.79 -9.47
C ALA A 18 -15.14 21.32 -9.14
N ILE A 19 -14.68 21.04 -7.92
CA ILE A 19 -14.39 19.66 -7.48
C ILE A 19 -15.69 18.89 -7.23
N LYS A 20 -16.70 19.54 -6.64
CA LYS A 20 -18.04 18.97 -6.45
C LYS A 20 -18.67 18.58 -7.78
N GLU A 21 -18.71 19.51 -8.73
CA GLU A 21 -19.23 19.28 -10.06
C GLU A 21 -18.55 18.08 -10.73
N LYS A 22 -17.20 18.02 -10.74
CA LYS A 22 -16.47 16.88 -11.31
C LYS A 22 -16.89 15.55 -10.68
N ILE A 23 -16.94 15.46 -9.35
CA ILE A 23 -17.31 14.22 -8.65
C ILE A 23 -18.76 13.83 -8.95
N GLU A 24 -19.67 14.79 -9.03
CA GLU A 24 -21.10 14.55 -9.25
C GLU A 24 -21.44 14.21 -10.70
N THR A 25 -20.69 14.75 -11.67
CA THR A 25 -21.01 14.63 -13.10
C THR A 25 -20.15 13.62 -13.85
N TYR A 26 -18.87 13.44 -13.50
CA TYR A 26 -17.97 12.64 -14.35
C TYR A 26 -18.09 11.14 -14.01
N PRO A 27 -18.38 10.27 -15.00
CA PRO A 27 -18.63 8.84 -14.76
C PRO A 27 -17.51 8.11 -14.00
N LYS A 28 -16.26 8.53 -14.17
CA LYS A 28 -15.09 7.93 -13.51
C LYS A 28 -15.07 8.11 -11.99
N TYR A 29 -15.78 9.11 -11.46
CA TYR A 29 -15.89 9.34 -10.01
C TYR A 29 -17.23 8.88 -9.44
N ALA A 30 -18.11 8.32 -10.27
CA ALA A 30 -19.45 7.89 -9.86
C ALA A 30 -19.45 6.89 -8.70
N SER A 31 -18.38 6.08 -8.56
CA SER A 31 -18.25 5.14 -7.43
C SER A 31 -18.16 5.85 -6.08
N LEU A 32 -17.63 7.07 -6.02
CA LEU A 32 -17.52 7.84 -4.78
C LEU A 32 -18.89 8.21 -4.24
N LYS A 33 -19.78 8.67 -5.11
CA LYS A 33 -21.19 8.98 -4.77
C LYS A 33 -22.01 7.73 -4.51
N LYS A 34 -22.00 6.77 -5.45
CA LYS A 34 -22.84 5.55 -5.37
C LYS A 34 -22.57 4.73 -4.11
N ARG A 35 -21.33 4.76 -3.61
CA ARG A 35 -20.91 4.03 -2.41
C ARG A 35 -20.84 4.90 -1.16
N LYS A 36 -21.30 6.15 -1.22
CA LYS A 36 -21.28 7.12 -0.10
C LYS A 36 -19.88 7.23 0.53
N LEU A 37 -18.85 7.35 -0.30
CA LEU A 37 -17.45 7.46 0.11
C LEU A 37 -17.00 8.90 0.29
N CYS A 38 -17.79 9.85 -0.17
CA CYS A 38 -17.55 11.26 0.05
C CYS A 38 -18.85 12.03 0.28
N GLU A 39 -18.73 13.12 1.01
CA GLU A 39 -19.78 14.07 1.33
C GLU A 39 -19.20 15.48 1.25
N PHE A 40 -19.98 16.41 0.71
CA PHE A 40 -19.59 17.81 0.59
C PHE A 40 -20.26 18.61 1.71
N ASN A 41 -19.46 19.34 2.48
CA ASN A 41 -19.94 20.31 3.44
C ASN A 41 -19.80 21.72 2.83
N PRO A 42 -20.90 22.33 2.35
CA PRO A 42 -20.86 23.65 1.73
C PRO A 42 -20.59 24.78 2.73
N GLU A 43 -20.99 24.63 3.99
CA GLU A 43 -20.79 25.66 5.03
C GLU A 43 -19.30 25.91 5.27
N ASN A 44 -18.49 24.84 5.22
CA ASN A 44 -17.04 24.90 5.46
C ASN A 44 -16.20 24.81 4.19
N ASN A 45 -16.82 24.71 3.00
CA ASN A 45 -16.14 24.41 1.73
C ASN A 45 -15.23 23.19 1.81
N GLU A 46 -15.76 22.09 2.37
CA GLU A 46 -15.00 20.88 2.70
C GLU A 46 -15.51 19.64 1.98
N LEU A 47 -14.58 18.74 1.66
CA LEU A 47 -14.85 17.37 1.25
C LEU A 47 -14.53 16.44 2.41
N VAL A 48 -15.55 15.78 2.95
CA VAL A 48 -15.39 14.66 3.87
C VAL A 48 -15.33 13.39 3.03
N TYR A 49 -14.33 12.54 3.24
CA TYR A 49 -14.16 11.30 2.47
C TYR A 49 -13.69 10.15 3.34
N ARG A 50 -14.04 8.93 2.92
CA ARG A 50 -13.62 7.68 3.55
C ARG A 50 -12.33 7.19 2.92
N THR A 51 -11.44 6.68 3.75
CA THR A 51 -10.15 6.09 3.37
C THR A 51 -9.89 4.83 4.19
N GLU A 52 -8.77 4.16 3.95
CA GLU A 52 -8.41 2.91 4.61
C GLU A 52 -6.98 2.95 5.15
N LYS A 53 -6.77 2.29 6.31
CA LYS A 53 -5.45 2.02 6.90
C LYS A 53 -5.50 0.76 7.76
N ILE A 54 -4.43 -0.02 7.82
CA ILE A 54 -4.33 -1.16 8.76
C ILE A 54 -3.13 -0.92 9.65
N TYR A 55 -3.38 -0.47 10.88
CA TYR A 55 -2.34 -0.21 11.89
C TYR A 55 -2.59 -1.14 13.08
N PRO A 56 -1.86 -2.26 13.20
CA PRO A 56 -1.99 -3.12 14.37
C PRO A 56 -1.57 -2.41 15.66
N ASN A 57 -1.88 -3.01 16.81
CA ASN A 57 -1.42 -2.47 18.09
C ASN A 57 -0.01 -2.97 18.41
N ARG A 58 1.02 -2.14 18.17
CA ARG A 58 2.41 -2.53 18.40
C ARG A 58 2.70 -2.96 19.84
N SER A 59 2.04 -2.38 20.84
CA SER A 59 2.29 -2.74 22.25
C SER A 59 1.92 -4.19 22.57
N GLU A 60 1.00 -4.80 21.80
CA GLU A 60 0.65 -6.22 21.91
C GLU A 60 1.64 -7.13 21.18
N HIS A 61 2.54 -6.56 20.36
CA HIS A 61 3.47 -7.27 19.49
C HIS A 61 4.91 -6.70 19.57
N PRO A 62 5.50 -6.52 20.77
CA PRO A 62 6.71 -5.72 20.95
C PRO A 62 7.96 -6.30 20.26
N GLN A 63 7.98 -7.61 20.00
CA GLN A 63 9.12 -8.33 19.41
C GLN A 63 9.09 -8.41 17.88
N ARG A 64 7.99 -7.98 17.24
CA ARG A 64 7.83 -8.09 15.78
C ARG A 64 8.35 -6.84 15.08
N ILE A 65 9.03 -7.05 13.94
CA ILE A 65 9.65 -5.99 13.15
C ILE A 65 8.54 -5.22 12.39
N PRO A 66 8.33 -3.91 12.62
CA PRO A 66 7.33 -3.14 11.90
C PRO A 66 7.72 -2.95 10.42
N VAL A 67 6.85 -3.39 9.52
CA VAL A 67 7.04 -3.22 8.07
C VAL A 67 5.80 -2.55 7.49
N LEU A 68 5.98 -1.47 6.73
CA LEU A 68 4.88 -0.76 6.08
C LEU A 68 4.75 -1.16 4.62
N LEU A 69 3.58 -1.67 4.25
CA LEU A 69 3.16 -1.81 2.85
C LEU A 69 2.49 -0.49 2.42
N LEU A 70 3.17 0.27 1.56
CA LEU A 70 2.74 1.59 1.11
C LEU A 70 2.11 1.52 -0.29
N PHE A 71 0.85 1.94 -0.37
CA PHE A 71 0.05 2.02 -1.58
C PHE A 71 -0.10 3.46 -2.06
N SER A 72 -0.44 3.68 -3.33
CA SER A 72 -0.62 5.03 -3.87
C SER A 72 -1.84 5.73 -3.27
N ASN A 73 -3.01 5.16 -3.51
CA ASN A 73 -4.31 5.70 -3.13
C ASN A 73 -5.30 4.54 -3.00
N PRO A 74 -6.36 4.68 -2.18
CA PRO A 74 -7.28 3.58 -1.96
C PRO A 74 -8.24 3.41 -3.14
N HIS A 75 -8.60 2.16 -3.44
CA HIS A 75 -9.59 1.86 -4.47
C HIS A 75 -11.01 2.05 -3.87
N PRO A 76 -11.95 2.73 -4.56
CA PRO A 76 -13.30 2.97 -4.03
C PRO A 76 -14.02 1.68 -3.60
N ASP A 77 -13.86 0.60 -4.36
CA ASP A 77 -14.49 -0.68 -4.02
C ASP A 77 -13.83 -1.32 -2.78
N SER A 78 -12.53 -1.13 -2.55
CA SER A 78 -11.85 -1.60 -1.32
C SER A 78 -12.37 -0.88 -0.08
N VAL A 79 -12.44 0.45 -0.15
CA VAL A 79 -12.98 1.26 0.96
C VAL A 79 -14.41 0.87 1.29
N ALA A 80 -15.25 0.64 0.27
CA ALA A 80 -16.64 0.23 0.47
C ALA A 80 -16.77 -1.19 1.04
N ARG A 81 -15.87 -2.11 0.66
CA ARG A 81 -15.83 -3.49 1.16
C ARG A 81 -15.14 -3.64 2.52
N GLY A 82 -14.43 -2.61 2.98
CA GLY A 82 -13.86 -2.57 4.33
C GLY A 82 -12.46 -3.20 4.48
N LEU A 83 -11.77 -3.50 3.38
CA LEU A 83 -10.44 -4.11 3.38
C LEU A 83 -9.63 -3.66 2.14
N PHE A 84 -8.34 -3.36 2.34
CA PHE A 84 -7.40 -3.07 1.25
C PHE A 84 -7.43 -4.15 0.17
N LEU A 85 -7.29 -3.74 -1.08
CA LEU A 85 -7.17 -4.63 -2.24
C LEU A 85 -8.23 -5.73 -2.29
N SER A 86 -9.43 -5.42 -1.82
CA SER A 86 -10.58 -6.31 -1.85
C SER A 86 -11.43 -6.15 -3.11
N GLU A 87 -11.15 -5.20 -4.00
CA GLU A 87 -11.80 -5.13 -5.31
C GLU A 87 -11.55 -6.42 -6.13
N PRO A 88 -12.49 -6.81 -7.01
CA PRO A 88 -12.40 -8.09 -7.74
C PRO A 88 -11.06 -8.34 -8.44
N HIS A 89 -10.46 -7.30 -9.03
CA HIS A 89 -9.20 -7.40 -9.78
C HIS A 89 -7.94 -7.50 -8.92
N SER A 90 -8.04 -7.24 -7.61
CA SER A 90 -6.91 -7.26 -6.68
C SER A 90 -7.01 -8.34 -5.62
N ARG A 91 -8.06 -9.18 -5.67
CA ARG A 91 -8.29 -10.31 -4.77
C ARG A 91 -7.06 -11.20 -4.58
N SER A 92 -6.29 -11.42 -5.65
CA SER A 92 -5.11 -12.27 -5.60
C SER A 92 -4.05 -11.75 -4.64
N PHE A 93 -4.01 -10.45 -4.34
CA PHE A 93 -3.04 -9.87 -3.41
C PHE A 93 -2.98 -10.60 -2.08
N TRP A 94 -4.11 -10.85 -1.44
CA TRP A 94 -4.13 -11.49 -0.12
C TRP A 94 -3.67 -12.95 -0.18
N GLN A 95 -4.07 -13.68 -1.24
CA GLN A 95 -3.54 -15.02 -1.48
C GLN A 95 -2.02 -14.98 -1.64
N ARG A 96 -1.50 -14.07 -2.47
CA ARG A 96 -0.06 -13.95 -2.73
C ARG A 96 0.74 -13.46 -1.52
N LEU A 97 0.15 -12.62 -0.68
CA LEU A 97 0.77 -12.18 0.56
C LEU A 97 0.98 -13.36 1.51
N PHE A 98 -0.04 -14.21 1.68
CA PHE A 98 0.03 -15.40 2.54
C PHE A 98 0.60 -16.65 1.85
N GLU A 99 1.04 -16.55 0.58
CA GLU A 99 1.95 -17.52 -0.03
C GLU A 99 3.41 -17.30 0.44
N SER A 100 3.71 -16.18 1.10
CA SER A 100 5.04 -15.86 1.63
C SER A 100 5.46 -16.87 2.71
N ASP A 101 6.73 -17.26 2.74
CA ASP A 101 7.27 -18.15 3.79
C ASP A 101 7.32 -17.46 5.17
N TYR A 102 7.09 -16.15 5.22
CA TYR A 102 7.18 -15.34 6.42
C TYR A 102 5.82 -14.99 7.03
N LEU A 103 4.72 -15.35 6.38
CA LEU A 103 3.37 -14.94 6.77
C LEU A 103 2.43 -16.14 6.76
N CYS A 104 2.06 -16.61 7.95
CA CYS A 104 1.17 -17.75 8.09
C CYS A 104 -0.19 -17.32 8.67
N LEU A 105 -1.27 -17.74 8.00
CA LEU A 105 -2.61 -17.67 8.57
C LEU A 105 -2.74 -18.64 9.75
N PRO A 106 -3.51 -18.31 10.78
CA PRO A 106 -3.81 -19.26 11.85
C PRO A 106 -4.56 -20.47 11.28
N VAL A 107 -4.22 -21.66 11.78
CA VAL A 107 -4.82 -22.94 11.36
C VAL A 107 -6.35 -22.88 11.45
N GLY A 108 -7.03 -23.18 10.34
CA GLY A 108 -8.50 -23.23 10.26
C GLY A 108 -9.23 -21.87 10.24
N GLY A 109 -8.50 -20.73 10.22
CA GLY A 109 -9.12 -19.43 10.49
C GLY A 109 -9.80 -18.73 9.30
N ILE A 110 -9.23 -18.81 8.09
CA ILE A 110 -9.68 -18.01 6.93
C ILE A 110 -9.43 -18.75 5.61
N ASN A 111 -10.48 -18.97 4.82
CA ASN A 111 -10.37 -19.49 3.46
C ASN A 111 -10.29 -18.34 2.43
N LEU A 112 -9.10 -18.08 1.88
CA LEU A 112 -8.89 -17.03 0.86
C LEU A 112 -9.44 -17.40 -0.54
N GLU A 113 -9.77 -18.68 -0.79
CA GLU A 113 -10.50 -19.12 -1.98
C GLU A 113 -12.00 -18.80 -1.92
N ARG A 114 -12.53 -18.49 -0.74
CA ARG A 114 -13.85 -17.91 -0.55
C ARG A 114 -13.73 -16.41 -0.34
N TRP A 115 -14.24 -15.58 -1.26
CA TRP A 115 -14.05 -14.12 -1.23
C TRP A 115 -15.34 -13.32 -1.01
N ASP A 116 -16.03 -13.64 0.07
CA ASP A 116 -17.25 -12.96 0.53
C ASP A 116 -17.00 -12.01 1.70
N GLU A 117 -18.04 -11.34 2.18
CA GLU A 117 -17.93 -10.38 3.29
C GLU A 117 -17.40 -10.99 4.60
N SER A 118 -17.66 -12.27 4.86
CA SER A 118 -17.20 -12.92 6.08
C SER A 118 -15.68 -13.06 6.05
N THR A 119 -15.13 -13.53 4.94
CA THR A 119 -13.68 -13.62 4.74
C THR A 119 -13.02 -12.26 4.90
N LEU A 120 -13.58 -11.20 4.31
CA LEU A 120 -13.01 -9.85 4.42
C LEU A 120 -13.01 -9.34 5.87
N LYS A 121 -14.10 -9.54 6.61
CA LYS A 121 -14.22 -9.12 8.02
C LYS A 121 -13.22 -9.86 8.90
N LEU A 122 -13.13 -11.19 8.75
CA LEU A 122 -12.19 -12.02 9.50
C LEU A 122 -10.74 -11.64 9.19
N LEU A 123 -10.41 -11.46 7.92
CA LEU A 123 -9.06 -11.07 7.49
C LEU A 123 -8.70 -9.66 7.96
N GLY A 124 -9.61 -8.71 7.85
CA GLY A 124 -9.42 -7.36 8.36
C GLY A 124 -9.19 -7.34 9.87
N LYS A 125 -9.95 -8.13 10.63
CA LYS A 125 -9.77 -8.29 12.09
C LYS A 125 -8.41 -8.91 12.40
N LEU A 126 -8.04 -10.01 11.72
CA LEU A 126 -6.75 -10.68 11.88
C LEU A 126 -5.58 -9.71 11.71
N MET A 127 -5.63 -8.90 10.65
CA MET A 127 -4.57 -7.95 10.32
C MET A 127 -4.51 -6.78 11.30
N LEU A 128 -5.67 -6.25 11.74
CA LEU A 128 -5.73 -5.21 12.77
C LEU A 128 -5.25 -5.68 14.15
N GLU A 129 -5.52 -6.94 14.50
CA GLU A 129 -5.10 -7.52 15.78
C GLU A 129 -3.68 -8.08 15.70
N GLY A 130 -3.07 -8.15 14.51
CA GLY A 130 -1.78 -8.77 14.31
C GLY A 130 -1.77 -10.28 14.60
N LYS A 131 -2.91 -10.98 14.58
CA LYS A 131 -3.02 -12.38 15.01
C LYS A 131 -2.66 -13.42 13.93
N TYR A 132 -1.77 -13.06 13.03
CA TYR A 132 -1.12 -13.99 12.09
C TYR A 132 0.30 -14.29 12.57
N GLU A 133 0.78 -15.48 12.24
CA GLU A 133 2.12 -15.92 12.63
C GLU A 133 3.15 -15.32 11.67
N SER A 134 4.06 -14.51 12.22
CA SER A 134 5.16 -13.88 11.49
C SER A 134 6.13 -13.17 12.44
N ARG A 135 7.39 -13.03 12.01
CA ARG A 135 8.36 -12.10 12.65
C ARG A 135 8.05 -10.63 12.36
N PHE A 136 7.24 -10.33 11.34
CA PHE A 136 6.92 -8.97 10.91
C PHE A 136 5.55 -8.52 11.41
N LEU A 137 5.44 -7.26 11.80
CA LEU A 137 4.17 -6.60 12.07
C LEU A 137 3.84 -5.65 10.92
N LEU A 138 2.94 -6.08 10.05
CA LEU A 138 2.57 -5.39 8.82
C LEU A 138 1.61 -4.23 9.06
N TYR A 139 1.97 -3.07 8.52
CA TYR A 139 1.13 -1.87 8.42
C TYR A 139 0.72 -1.66 6.97
N PHE A 140 -0.48 -1.12 6.75
CA PHE A 140 -0.97 -0.77 5.41
C PHE A 140 -1.39 0.69 5.39
N HIS A 141 -0.86 1.45 4.43
CA HIS A 141 -1.15 2.88 4.29
C HIS A 141 -1.25 3.28 2.82
N CYS A 142 -2.08 4.29 2.53
CA CYS A 142 -2.10 4.97 1.24
C CYS A 142 -1.43 6.33 1.37
N LEU A 143 -0.42 6.61 0.56
CA LEU A 143 0.26 7.92 0.56
C LEU A 143 -0.71 9.06 0.26
N PHE A 144 -1.65 8.85 -0.67
CA PHE A 144 -2.70 9.79 -1.01
C PHE A 144 -4.06 9.21 -0.60
N PRO A 145 -4.64 9.62 0.54
CA PRO A 145 -5.74 8.89 1.18
C PRO A 145 -7.11 9.10 0.50
N ILE A 146 -7.20 9.74 -0.65
CA ILE A 146 -8.47 10.02 -1.34
C ILE A 146 -8.80 8.86 -2.30
N PRO A 147 -9.98 8.24 -2.17
CA PRO A 147 -10.34 7.11 -3.02
C PRO A 147 -10.55 7.52 -4.48
N THR A 148 -9.85 6.83 -5.39
CA THR A 148 -10.07 6.85 -6.85
C THR A 148 -9.61 5.52 -7.42
N ARG A 149 -10.09 5.13 -8.61
CA ARG A 149 -9.71 3.84 -9.21
C ARG A 149 -8.20 3.69 -9.45
N GLN A 150 -7.52 4.82 -9.65
CA GLN A 150 -6.09 4.91 -9.93
C GLN A 150 -5.57 6.30 -9.57
N LEU A 151 -4.28 6.40 -9.29
CA LEU A 151 -3.63 7.67 -8.95
C LEU A 151 -3.77 8.72 -10.07
N ALA A 152 -3.76 8.30 -11.34
CA ALA A 152 -3.94 9.20 -12.47
C ALA A 152 -5.31 9.90 -12.47
N ASP A 153 -6.36 9.23 -11.99
CA ASP A 153 -7.69 9.85 -11.85
C ASP A 153 -7.70 10.82 -10.66
N LEU A 154 -7.00 10.51 -9.57
CA LEU A 154 -6.84 11.44 -8.44
C LEU A 154 -6.11 12.71 -8.87
N LYS A 155 -4.98 12.60 -9.56
CA LYS A 155 -4.25 13.74 -10.11
C LYS A 155 -5.12 14.57 -11.05
N ARG A 156 -5.96 13.91 -11.86
CA ARG A 156 -6.88 14.58 -12.79
C ARG A 156 -7.98 15.35 -12.08
N LEU A 157 -8.52 14.81 -10.99
CA LEU A 157 -9.53 15.48 -10.18
C LEU A 157 -9.04 16.88 -9.74
N PHE A 158 -7.80 16.94 -9.25
CA PHE A 158 -7.17 18.17 -8.77
C PHE A 158 -6.31 18.91 -9.80
N LYS A 159 -6.38 18.56 -11.09
CA LYS A 159 -5.55 19.18 -12.16
C LYS A 159 -5.70 20.70 -12.22
N SER A 160 -6.90 21.22 -12.01
CA SER A 160 -7.19 22.66 -12.01
C SER A 160 -6.91 23.34 -10.66
N ALA A 161 -6.46 22.59 -9.65
CA ALA A 161 -6.23 23.05 -8.29
C ALA A 161 -4.85 22.56 -7.78
N PRO A 162 -3.74 22.99 -8.39
CA PRO A 162 -2.40 22.47 -8.07
C PRO A 162 -2.00 22.70 -6.60
N HIS A 163 -2.47 23.77 -5.97
CA HIS A 163 -2.24 24.02 -4.55
C HIS A 163 -2.94 22.99 -3.64
N LEU A 164 -4.13 22.49 -4.02
CA LEU A 164 -4.79 21.40 -3.30
C LEU A 164 -4.02 20.08 -3.49
N TRP A 165 -3.53 19.82 -4.70
CA TRP A 165 -2.68 18.65 -4.95
C TRP A 165 -1.41 18.68 -4.09
N ALA A 166 -0.69 19.81 -4.08
CA ALA A 166 0.50 19.99 -3.24
C ALA A 166 0.18 19.84 -1.74
N LYS A 167 -1.00 20.28 -1.29
CA LYS A 167 -1.46 20.07 0.09
C LYS A 167 -1.72 18.59 0.40
N ILE A 168 -2.31 17.85 -0.54
CA ILE A 168 -2.52 16.39 -0.40
C ILE A 168 -1.18 15.67 -0.32
N GLU A 169 -0.23 15.99 -1.20
CA GLU A 169 1.12 15.39 -1.19
C GLU A 169 1.84 15.66 0.12
N ARG A 170 1.87 16.93 0.56
CA ARG A 170 2.51 17.33 1.81
C ARG A 170 1.88 16.63 3.02
N SER A 171 0.55 16.64 3.11
CA SER A 171 -0.16 15.99 4.21
C SER A 171 0.08 14.48 4.25
N GLY A 172 0.19 13.83 3.09
CA GLY A 172 0.53 12.41 2.99
C GLY A 172 1.93 12.11 3.51
N MET A 173 2.92 12.91 3.11
CA MET A 173 4.31 12.78 3.58
C MET A 173 4.47 13.08 5.07
N GLU A 174 3.80 14.13 5.58
CA GLU A 174 3.81 14.48 7.00
C GLU A 174 3.20 13.37 7.86
N GLU A 175 2.08 12.80 7.44
CA GLU A 175 1.49 11.68 8.15
C GLU A 175 2.35 10.42 8.07
N LEU A 176 2.91 10.12 6.90
CA LEU A 176 3.82 9.00 6.75
C LEU A 176 5.03 9.15 7.70
N GLY A 177 5.59 10.34 7.83
CA GLY A 177 6.67 10.63 8.78
C GLY A 177 6.25 10.47 10.25
N LYS A 178 5.02 10.87 10.61
CA LYS A 178 4.47 10.61 11.95
C LYS A 178 4.29 9.11 12.20
N LEU A 179 3.70 8.39 11.24
CA LEU A 179 3.49 6.95 11.33
C LEU A 179 4.81 6.19 11.52
N THR A 180 5.85 6.52 10.73
CA THR A 180 7.15 5.86 10.86
C THR A 180 7.81 6.14 12.19
N LYS A 181 7.64 7.35 12.74
CA LYS A 181 8.15 7.72 14.06
C LYS A 181 7.43 6.97 15.18
N ASP A 182 6.11 7.09 15.21
CA ASP A 182 5.27 6.63 16.32
C ASP A 182 5.30 5.10 16.41
N GLU A 183 5.25 4.42 15.26
CA GLU A 183 5.25 2.96 15.18
C GLU A 183 6.66 2.36 14.98
N ARG A 184 7.70 3.20 14.98
CA ARG A 184 9.12 2.83 14.75
C ARG A 184 9.33 1.97 13.49
N ILE A 185 8.66 2.34 12.40
CA ILE A 185 8.80 1.66 11.11
C ILE A 185 10.07 2.14 10.44
N LYS A 186 11.00 1.21 10.23
CA LYS A 186 12.23 1.44 9.44
C LYS A 186 12.12 0.94 8.01
N HIS A 187 11.23 -0.02 7.73
CA HIS A 187 11.15 -0.67 6.42
C HIS A 187 9.82 -0.38 5.74
N ILE A 188 9.87 0.19 4.54
CA ILE A 188 8.71 0.52 3.72
C ILE A 188 8.81 -0.22 2.40
N VAL A 189 7.80 -1.05 2.09
CA VAL A 189 7.68 -1.74 0.81
C VAL A 189 6.69 -0.99 -0.08
N VAL A 190 7.13 -0.61 -1.27
CA VAL A 190 6.32 0.17 -2.24
C VAL A 190 6.10 -0.63 -3.51
N PHE A 191 4.86 -0.69 -3.99
CA PHE A 191 4.50 -1.47 -5.18
C PHE A 191 4.28 -0.62 -6.45
N ALA A 192 4.06 0.69 -6.29
CA ALA A 192 3.70 1.59 -7.38
C ALA A 192 4.83 2.61 -7.65
N GLY A 193 5.26 2.69 -8.91
CA GLY A 193 6.34 3.59 -9.35
C GLY A 193 6.17 5.06 -8.94
N PRO A 194 5.02 5.71 -9.19
CA PRO A 194 4.82 7.10 -8.77
C PRO A 194 4.96 7.31 -7.26
N THR A 195 4.54 6.35 -6.44
CA THR A 195 4.69 6.39 -4.98
C THR A 195 6.15 6.25 -4.59
N PHE A 196 6.87 5.35 -5.25
CA PHE A 196 8.29 5.13 -5.03
C PHE A 196 9.11 6.37 -5.40
N GLN A 197 8.80 7.00 -6.53
CA GLN A 197 9.41 8.26 -6.98
C GLN A 197 9.12 9.41 -6.01
N ALA A 198 7.87 9.54 -5.54
CA ALA A 198 7.50 10.56 -4.56
C ALA A 198 8.29 10.39 -3.25
N LEU A 199 8.58 9.15 -2.86
CA LEU A 199 9.31 8.86 -1.63
C LEU A 199 10.82 9.08 -1.77
N THR A 200 11.40 8.61 -2.88
CA THR A 200 12.86 8.52 -3.05
C THR A 200 13.48 9.64 -3.88
N GLY A 201 12.67 10.42 -4.59
CA GLY A 201 13.14 11.39 -5.59
C GLY A 201 13.70 10.74 -6.87
N ALA A 202 13.60 9.42 -7.02
CA ALA A 202 14.10 8.72 -8.20
C ALA A 202 13.41 9.19 -9.49
N SER A 203 14.16 9.26 -10.59
CA SER A 203 13.59 9.50 -11.92
C SER A 203 12.78 8.30 -12.42
N VAL A 204 12.04 8.50 -13.52
CA VAL A 204 11.30 7.42 -14.19
C VAL A 204 12.25 6.34 -14.70
N GLU A 205 13.40 6.73 -15.23
CA GLU A 205 14.44 5.86 -15.78
C GLU A 205 15.07 5.02 -14.66
N THR A 206 15.41 5.66 -13.54
CA THR A 206 15.95 4.98 -12.36
C THR A 206 14.97 3.95 -11.83
N TYR A 207 13.69 4.31 -11.67
CA TYR A 207 12.66 3.37 -11.25
C TYR A 207 12.52 2.18 -12.22
N LYS A 208 12.48 2.42 -13.54
CA LYS A 208 12.39 1.36 -14.55
C LYS A 208 13.60 0.42 -14.46
N GLY A 209 14.80 0.98 -14.32
CA GLY A 209 16.04 0.23 -14.13
C GLY A 209 15.97 -0.68 -12.89
N TRP A 210 15.55 -0.14 -11.75
CA TRP A 210 15.40 -0.91 -10.51
C TRP A 210 14.33 -1.98 -10.60
N ARG A 211 13.16 -1.68 -11.16
CA ARG A 211 12.10 -2.68 -11.38
C ARG A 211 12.58 -3.84 -12.24
N ASN A 212 13.38 -3.55 -13.28
CA ASN A 212 13.97 -4.58 -14.12
C ASN A 212 14.98 -5.41 -13.33
N LYS A 213 15.88 -4.79 -12.54
CA LYS A 213 16.82 -5.51 -11.69
C LYS A 213 16.11 -6.46 -10.73
N VAL A 214 15.10 -5.99 -10.00
CA VAL A 214 14.29 -6.81 -9.07
C VAL A 214 13.74 -8.08 -9.76
N LYS A 215 13.25 -7.96 -11.00
CA LYS A 215 12.78 -9.13 -11.77
C LYS A 215 13.90 -10.11 -12.09
N HIS A 216 15.03 -9.62 -12.62
CA HIS A 216 16.18 -10.48 -12.90
C HIS A 216 16.69 -11.16 -11.64
N SER A 217 16.64 -10.48 -10.49
CA SER A 217 17.06 -11.05 -9.22
C SER A 217 16.21 -12.28 -8.83
N VAL A 218 14.90 -12.25 -9.08
CA VAL A 218 14.05 -13.44 -8.89
C VAL A 218 14.48 -14.57 -9.82
N ASP A 219 14.76 -14.27 -11.09
CA ASP A 219 15.19 -15.26 -12.08
C ASP A 219 16.53 -15.90 -11.71
N ASP A 220 17.48 -15.09 -11.24
CA ASP A 220 18.81 -15.55 -10.82
C ASP A 220 18.70 -16.44 -9.59
N TYR A 221 17.98 -15.98 -8.55
CA TYR A 221 17.75 -16.76 -7.33
C TYR A 221 17.12 -18.14 -7.62
N LEU A 222 16.21 -18.21 -8.59
CA LEU A 222 15.56 -19.47 -8.94
C LEU A 222 16.48 -20.43 -9.71
N LYS A 223 17.50 -19.92 -10.40
CA LYS A 223 18.46 -20.73 -11.15
C LYS A 223 19.53 -21.31 -10.24
N ASP A 224 20.16 -20.48 -9.40
CA ASP A 224 21.36 -20.88 -8.67
C ASP A 224 21.16 -21.00 -7.14
N ARG A 225 19.99 -20.58 -6.62
CA ARG A 225 19.68 -20.52 -5.19
C ARG A 225 20.71 -19.72 -4.38
N ASP A 226 21.50 -18.87 -5.04
CA ASP A 226 22.52 -18.03 -4.42
C ASP A 226 21.87 -16.74 -3.90
N THR A 227 21.73 -16.66 -2.58
CA THR A 227 21.16 -15.48 -1.92
C THR A 227 22.08 -14.25 -2.02
N GLY A 228 23.40 -14.42 -2.16
CA GLY A 228 24.35 -13.31 -2.20
C GLY A 228 24.29 -12.47 -3.48
N LYS A 229 24.24 -13.13 -4.64
CA LYS A 229 24.02 -12.44 -5.93
C LYS A 229 22.67 -11.76 -6.00
N TYR A 230 21.68 -12.42 -5.42
CA TYR A 230 20.34 -11.88 -5.29
C TYR A 230 20.35 -10.56 -4.52
N TRP A 231 21.01 -10.51 -3.35
CA TRP A 231 21.09 -9.31 -2.54
C TRP A 231 21.80 -8.16 -3.22
N THR A 232 22.88 -8.44 -3.95
CA THR A 232 23.62 -7.42 -4.72
C THR A 232 22.71 -6.74 -5.76
N SER A 233 21.80 -7.52 -6.35
CA SER A 233 20.86 -7.01 -7.35
C SER A 233 19.70 -6.25 -6.72
N LEU A 234 19.23 -6.69 -5.56
CA LEU A 234 18.17 -6.04 -4.78
C LEU A 234 18.60 -4.78 -4.06
N SER A 235 19.83 -4.72 -3.57
CA SER A 235 20.37 -3.54 -2.89
C SER A 235 20.39 -2.33 -3.83
N ALA A 236 20.30 -2.55 -5.15
CA ALA A 236 20.08 -1.48 -6.11
C ALA A 236 18.65 -0.90 -6.06
N GLY A 237 17.63 -1.67 -5.68
CA GLY A 237 16.25 -1.19 -5.48
C GLY A 237 15.96 -0.65 -4.07
N TYR A 238 16.98 -0.71 -3.20
CA TYR A 238 16.95 -0.18 -1.84
C TYR A 238 17.37 1.29 -1.86
N ALA A 239 16.50 2.16 -1.37
CA ALA A 239 16.79 3.58 -1.21
C ALA A 239 16.66 3.98 0.25
N LYS A 240 17.68 4.65 0.79
CA LYS A 240 17.56 5.33 2.08
C LYS A 240 16.90 6.68 1.88
N THR A 241 15.89 6.98 2.68
CA THR A 241 15.14 8.24 2.61
C THR A 241 14.91 8.77 4.01
N LYS A 242 14.91 10.10 4.16
CA LYS A 242 14.51 10.76 5.40
C LYS A 242 13.03 11.11 5.36
N LEU A 243 12.28 10.58 6.32
CA LEU A 243 10.88 10.95 6.55
C LEU A 243 10.78 11.70 7.88
N GLY A 244 10.76 13.03 7.78
CA GLY A 244 10.96 13.89 8.94
C GLY A 244 12.36 13.67 9.53
N SER A 245 12.44 13.24 10.78
CA SER A 245 13.69 12.93 11.48
C SER A 245 14.15 11.47 11.37
N ASN A 246 13.40 10.61 10.67
CA ASN A 246 13.67 9.17 10.64
C ASN A 246 14.32 8.76 9.33
N ASP A 247 15.44 8.06 9.42
CA ASP A 247 15.98 7.31 8.29
C ASP A 247 15.15 6.05 8.09
N VAL A 248 14.62 5.87 6.89
CA VAL A 248 13.85 4.70 6.49
C VAL A 248 14.45 4.05 5.25
N ASP A 249 14.27 2.75 5.20
CA ASP A 249 14.64 1.87 4.11
C ASP A 249 13.43 1.65 3.21
N VAL A 250 13.54 2.09 1.97
CA VAL A 250 12.50 1.93 0.96
C VAL A 250 12.86 0.77 0.05
N HIS A 251 12.03 -0.25 0.05
CA HIS A 251 12.15 -1.45 -0.76
C HIS A 251 11.15 -1.40 -1.92
N LEU A 252 11.62 -1.62 -3.14
CA LEU A 252 10.76 -1.73 -4.31
C LEU A 252 10.19 -3.16 -4.42
N GLY A 253 8.89 -3.30 -4.14
CA GLY A 253 8.14 -4.52 -4.43
C GLY A 253 7.74 -4.63 -5.91
N LEU A 254 7.14 -5.76 -6.28
CA LEU A 254 6.46 -5.93 -7.57
C LEU A 254 4.96 -5.98 -7.37
N ASP A 255 4.19 -5.50 -8.34
CA ASP A 255 2.74 -5.67 -8.36
C ASP A 255 2.36 -7.15 -8.60
N THR A 256 1.13 -7.53 -8.23
CA THR A 256 0.61 -8.90 -8.40
C THR A 256 0.38 -9.30 -9.86
N TRP A 257 0.44 -8.33 -10.77
CA TRP A 257 0.27 -8.49 -12.22
C TRP A 257 1.59 -8.78 -12.92
N ALA A 258 2.72 -8.66 -12.22
CA ALA A 258 4.01 -9.13 -12.69
C ALA A 258 3.88 -10.61 -13.10
N LYS A 259 4.51 -10.95 -14.23
CA LYS A 259 4.36 -12.25 -14.93
C LYS A 259 4.39 -13.42 -13.95
N ASN A 260 3.64 -14.47 -14.25
CA ASN A 260 3.87 -15.76 -13.61
C ASN A 260 5.28 -16.24 -13.94
N ILE A 261 5.93 -16.87 -12.98
CA ILE A 261 7.03 -17.78 -13.30
C ILE A 261 6.40 -18.99 -13.99
N GLY A 262 7.13 -19.68 -14.88
CA GLY A 262 6.59 -20.70 -15.80
C GLY A 262 5.64 -21.74 -15.18
N LYS A 263 4.91 -22.47 -16.04
CA LYS A 263 3.96 -23.52 -15.62
C LYS A 263 4.59 -24.45 -14.57
N GLY A 264 3.93 -24.60 -13.41
CA GLY A 264 4.32 -25.56 -12.36
C GLY A 264 4.98 -24.97 -11.10
N MET A 265 5.23 -23.65 -11.05
CA MET A 265 5.86 -23.00 -9.89
C MET A 265 4.85 -22.65 -8.78
N GLY A 266 5.22 -22.91 -7.52
CA GLY A 266 4.36 -22.70 -6.34
C GLY A 266 4.13 -21.25 -5.92
N LYS A 267 4.96 -20.29 -6.39
CA LYS A 267 4.90 -18.85 -6.04
C LYS A 267 5.09 -17.93 -7.26
N ARG A 268 4.53 -16.72 -7.20
CA ARG A 268 4.70 -15.66 -8.22
C ARG A 268 5.88 -14.73 -7.90
N TYR A 269 6.34 -13.93 -8.88
CA TYR A 269 7.37 -12.89 -8.68
C TYR A 269 7.03 -11.97 -7.51
N PHE A 270 5.76 -11.57 -7.36
CA PHE A 270 5.28 -10.79 -6.23
C PHE A 270 5.70 -11.41 -4.88
N THR A 271 5.40 -12.70 -4.69
CA THR A 271 5.65 -13.43 -3.44
C THR A 271 7.14 -13.63 -3.24
N TRP A 272 7.87 -14.02 -4.29
CA TRP A 272 9.33 -14.16 -4.20
C TRP A 272 10.01 -12.86 -3.78
N VAL A 273 9.67 -11.73 -4.41
CA VAL A 273 10.24 -10.43 -4.05
C VAL A 273 9.89 -10.05 -2.61
N LEU A 274 8.68 -10.38 -2.12
CA LEU A 274 8.33 -10.16 -0.72
C LEU A 274 9.18 -11.02 0.22
N ASP A 275 9.26 -12.33 -0.01
CA ASP A 275 10.06 -13.26 0.81
C ASP A 275 11.49 -12.77 0.91
N MET A 276 12.02 -12.33 -0.21
CA MET A 276 13.33 -11.77 -0.30
C MET A 276 13.50 -10.46 0.48
N ILE A 277 12.59 -9.49 0.31
CA ILE A 277 12.65 -8.25 1.11
C ILE A 277 12.61 -8.60 2.61
N PHE A 278 11.80 -9.57 3.01
CA PHE A 278 11.71 -10.03 4.39
C PHE A 278 13.01 -10.69 4.89
N THR A 279 13.64 -11.57 4.10
CA THR A 279 14.96 -12.13 4.46
C THR A 279 15.96 -11.01 4.71
N ARG A 280 16.01 -9.99 3.84
CA ARG A 280 16.93 -8.86 4.01
C ARG A 280 16.68 -8.10 5.30
N ILE A 281 15.41 -7.80 5.61
CA ILE A 281 15.06 -7.08 6.82
C ILE A 281 15.56 -7.84 8.06
N ILE A 282 15.43 -9.17 8.07
CA ILE A 282 15.95 -10.04 9.15
C ILE A 282 17.47 -9.97 9.24
N GLU A 283 18.19 -9.97 8.12
CA GLU A 283 19.66 -9.90 8.10
C GLU A 283 20.20 -8.53 8.59
N THR A 284 19.37 -7.48 8.57
CA THR A 284 19.79 -6.11 8.91
C THR A 284 19.22 -5.54 10.21
N THR A 285 18.36 -6.31 10.90
CA THR A 285 17.72 -5.90 12.16
C THR A 285 18.31 -6.68 13.33
#